data_AF-A0A9E2UNR1-F1
#
_entry.id   AF-A0A9E2UNR1-F1
#
_cell.length_a   1.000
_cell.length_b   1.000
_cell.length_c   1.000
_cell.angle_alpha   90.00
_cell.angle_beta   90.00
_cell.angle_gamma   90.00
#
_symmetry.space_group_name_H-M   'P 1'
#
loop_
_entity.id
_entity.type
_entity.pdbx_description
1 polymer ?
#
loop_
_entity_poly.entity_id
_entity_poly.type
_entity_poly.pdbx_seq_one_letter_code
_entity_poly.pdbx_strand_id
1 'polypeptide(L)'
;MDFKDKLVIFLATGFYAGNIPKAPGTFGTIEGLLFCFFLSGIDLVYAAIFVAFFIVFSIWVAGSAERILKEKDSGSIVIDEIAGIMVTLLGLPFNIILV
;
A
#
# COMPACT_ATOMS: atom_id res chain seq x y z
N MET A 1 10.26 19.89 -7.19
CA MET A 1 9.72 18.55 -7.50
C MET A 1 9.21 18.57 -8.91
N ASP A 2 9.78 17.69 -9.74
CA ASP A 2 9.26 17.44 -11.08
C ASP A 2 7.96 16.61 -11.00
N PHE A 3 7.26 16.44 -12.13
CA PHE A 3 6.03 15.64 -12.20
C PHE A 3 6.24 14.20 -11.74
N LYS A 4 7.40 13.60 -12.07
CA LYS A 4 7.77 12.26 -11.62
C LYS A 4 7.87 12.16 -10.09
N ASP A 5 8.47 13.16 -9.44
CA ASP A 5 8.59 13.18 -7.98
C ASP A 5 7.21 13.24 -7.33
N LYS A 6 6.29 14.05 -7.89
CA LYS A 6 4.92 14.15 -7.40
C LYS A 6 4.17 12.83 -7.51
N LEU A 7 4.36 12.09 -8.61
CA LEU A 7 3.79 10.76 -8.78
C LEU A 7 4.34 9.76 -7.76
N VAL A 8 5.66 9.77 -7.51
CA VAL A 8 6.27 8.90 -6.49
C VAL A 8 5.69 9.19 -5.12
N ILE A 9 5.60 10.46 -4.72
CA ILE A 9 5.00 10.82 -3.41
C ILE A 9 3.52 10.44 -3.36
N PHE A 10 2.75 10.70 -4.42
CA PHE A 10 1.34 10.33 -4.49
C PHE A 10 1.14 8.82 -4.27
N LEU A 11 1.97 7.98 -4.89
CA LEU A 11 1.91 6.53 -4.72
C LEU A 11 2.40 6.10 -3.33
N ALA A 12 3.54 6.63 -2.88
CA ALA A 12 4.16 6.28 -1.61
C ALA A 12 3.26 6.60 -0.40
N THR A 13 2.50 7.69 -0.51
CA THR A 13 1.59 8.16 0.54
C THR A 13 0.18 7.58 0.44
N GLY A 14 -0.07 6.61 -0.45
CA GLY A 14 -1.42 6.06 -0.63
C GLY A 14 -2.40 7.15 -1.06
N PHE A 15 -2.20 7.75 -2.24
CA PHE A 15 -3.08 8.82 -2.75
C PHE A 15 -3.15 10.06 -1.83
N TYR A 16 -2.05 10.39 -1.13
CA TYR A 16 -1.95 11.41 -0.08
C TYR A 16 -2.69 11.10 1.23
N ALA A 17 -3.24 9.91 1.41
CA ALA A 17 -3.90 9.52 2.65
C ALA A 17 -2.92 9.43 3.83
N GLY A 18 -1.66 9.07 3.56
CA GLY A 18 -0.55 9.12 4.51
C GLY A 18 -0.19 10.53 5.00
N ASN A 19 -0.71 11.61 4.39
CA ASN A 19 -0.52 12.96 4.92
C ASN A 19 -1.52 13.32 6.03
N ILE A 20 -2.42 12.41 6.40
CA ILE A 20 -3.42 12.68 7.44
C ILE A 20 -2.73 12.67 8.82
N PRO A 21 -2.69 13.81 9.52
CA PRO A 21 -1.73 14.08 10.60
C PRO A 21 -1.91 13.25 11.88
N LYS A 22 -3.02 12.52 12.04
CA LYS A 22 -3.31 11.75 13.26
C LYS A 22 -3.16 10.24 13.11
N ALA A 23 -3.28 9.71 11.91
CA ALA A 23 -3.37 8.27 11.71
C ALA A 23 -3.06 7.85 10.26
N PRO A 24 -1.88 8.22 9.73
CA PRO A 24 -1.53 7.93 8.34
C PRO A 24 -1.67 6.43 8.01
N GLY A 25 -1.20 5.56 8.92
CA GLY A 25 -1.31 4.12 8.71
C GLY A 25 -2.69 3.51 8.92
N THR A 26 -3.63 4.23 9.55
CA THR A 26 -5.04 3.80 9.52
C THR A 26 -5.60 3.91 8.11
N PHE A 27 -5.24 4.95 7.36
CA PHE A 27 -5.65 5.07 5.97
C PHE A 27 -4.92 4.07 5.08
N GLY A 28 -3.63 3.84 5.31
CA GLY A 28 -2.89 2.75 4.66
C GLY A 28 -3.56 1.38 4.89
N THR A 29 -4.06 1.13 6.10
CA THR A 29 -4.81 -0.10 6.40
C THR A 29 -6.13 -0.18 5.63
N ILE A 30 -6.91 0.91 5.56
CA ILE A 30 -8.17 0.94 4.79
C ILE A 30 -7.91 0.65 3.32
N GLU A 31 -6.86 1.25 2.74
CA GLU A 31 -6.46 1.00 1.35
C GLU A 31 -6.01 -0.45 1.15
N GLY A 32 -5.18 -0.98 2.07
CA GLY A 32 -4.78 -2.40 2.05
C GLY A 32 -5.96 -3.36 2.12
N LEU A 33 -6.95 -3.08 2.98
CA LEU A 33 -8.18 -3.86 3.06
C LEU A 33 -9.01 -3.78 1.77
N LEU A 34 -9.06 -2.62 1.14
CA LEU A 34 -9.73 -2.44 -0.15
C LEU A 34 -9.05 -3.29 -1.24
N PHE A 35 -7.72 -3.32 -1.29
CA PHE A 35 -6.99 -4.22 -2.18
C PHE A 35 -7.27 -5.69 -1.88
N CYS A 36 -7.28 -6.09 -0.61
CA CYS A 36 -7.58 -7.47 -0.21
C CYS A 36 -8.98 -7.90 -0.63
N PHE A 37 -9.98 -7.01 -0.51
CA PHE A 37 -11.35 -7.26 -0.95
C PHE A 37 -11.44 -7.54 -2.47
N PHE A 38 -10.64 -6.84 -3.29
CA PHE A 38 -10.59 -7.15 -4.72
C PHE A 38 -9.82 -8.44 -5.00
N LEU A 39 -8.72 -8.69 -4.28
CA LEU A 39 -7.90 -9.89 -4.45
C LEU A 39 -8.63 -11.18 -4.05
N SER A 40 -9.55 -11.12 -3.08
CA SER A 40 -10.32 -12.31 -2.66
C SER A 40 -11.25 -12.85 -3.76
N GLY A 41 -11.57 -12.05 -4.78
CA GLY A 41 -12.35 -12.48 -5.95
C GLY A 41 -11.51 -13.11 -7.06
N ILE A 42 -10.19 -13.18 -6.90
CA ILE A 42 -9.24 -13.69 -7.89
C ILE A 42 -8.69 -15.04 -7.42
N ASP A 43 -8.30 -15.90 -8.38
CA ASP A 43 -7.58 -17.13 -8.04
C ASP A 43 -6.31 -16.84 -7.23
N LEU A 44 -6.06 -17.70 -6.23
CA LEU A 44 -5.00 -17.53 -5.24
C LEU A 44 -3.61 -17.36 -5.89
N VAL A 45 -3.32 -18.07 -6.99
CA VAL A 45 -2.02 -18.00 -7.65
C VAL A 45 -1.81 -16.62 -8.27
N TYR A 46 -2.83 -16.09 -8.96
CA TYR A 46 -2.74 -14.75 -9.54
C TYR A 46 -2.69 -13.66 -8.46
N ALA A 47 -3.46 -13.82 -7.37
CA ALA A 47 -3.40 -12.92 -6.23
C ALA A 47 -2.00 -12.91 -5.61
N ALA A 48 -1.38 -14.09 -5.41
CA ALA A 48 -0.03 -14.19 -4.86
C ALA A 48 1.03 -13.55 -5.77
N ILE A 49 0.93 -13.74 -7.10
CA ILE A 49 1.83 -13.09 -8.06
C ILE A 49 1.68 -11.56 -7.99
N PHE A 50 0.45 -11.06 -7.90
CA PHE A 50 0.20 -9.62 -7.77
C PHE A 50 0.80 -9.07 -6.47
N VAL A 51 0.57 -9.73 -5.34
CA VAL A 51 1.13 -9.31 -4.05
C VAL A 51 2.67 -9.32 -4.09
N ALA A 52 3.28 -10.37 -4.65
CA ALA A 52 4.74 -10.44 -4.80
C ALA A 52 5.30 -9.27 -5.64
N PHE A 53 4.63 -8.94 -6.75
CA PHE A 53 4.97 -7.76 -7.55
C PHE A 53 4.79 -6.46 -6.76
N PHE A 54 3.69 -6.33 -6.04
CA PHE A 54 3.36 -5.14 -5.24
C PHE A 54 4.38 -4.89 -4.14
N ILE A 55 4.93 -5.94 -3.49
CA ILE A 55 6.00 -5.80 -2.49
C ILE A 55 7.25 -5.16 -3.12
N VAL A 56 7.71 -5.68 -4.26
CA VAL A 56 8.91 -5.15 -4.94
C VAL A 56 8.67 -3.71 -5.38
N PHE A 57 7.48 -3.43 -5.90
CA PHE A 57 7.05 -2.08 -6.28
C PHE A 57 7.04 -1.13 -5.07
N SER A 58 6.46 -1.58 -3.96
CA SER A 58 6.36 -0.82 -2.70
C SER A 58 7.74 -0.43 -2.18
N ILE A 59 8.70 -1.37 -2.12
CA ILE A 59 10.09 -1.10 -1.71
C ILE A 59 10.74 -0.03 -2.61
N TRP A 60 10.56 -0.12 -3.92
CA TRP A 60 11.12 0.85 -4.86
C TRP A 60 10.50 2.24 -4.71
N VAL A 61 9.18 2.32 -4.54
CA VAL A 61 8.45 3.58 -4.36
C VAL A 61 8.79 4.22 -3.02
N ALA A 62 8.76 3.47 -1.91
CA ALA A 62 9.09 3.95 -0.58
C ALA A 62 10.51 4.52 -0.54
N GLY A 63 11.51 3.76 -1.00
CA GLY A 63 12.90 4.24 -1.04
C GLY A 63 13.10 5.44 -1.97
N SER A 64 12.29 5.58 -3.02
CA SER A 64 12.29 6.77 -3.88
C SER A 64 11.67 7.98 -3.18
N ALA A 65 10.58 7.79 -2.45
CA ALA A 65 9.94 8.84 -1.66
C ALA A 65 10.84 9.35 -0.53
N GLU A 66 11.55 8.47 0.19
CA GLU A 66 12.51 8.87 1.22
C GLU A 66 13.59 9.81 0.67
N ARG A 67 14.14 9.49 -0.52
CA ARG A 67 15.16 10.35 -1.18
C ARG A 67 14.60 11.71 -1.59
N ILE A 68 13.33 11.77 -2.01
CA ILE A 68 12.66 13.00 -2.43
C ILE A 68 12.32 13.87 -1.22
N LEU A 69 11.76 13.27 -0.17
CA LEU A 69 11.38 13.95 1.08
C LEU A 69 12.60 14.33 1.93
N LYS A 70 13.75 13.68 1.69
CA LYS A 70 14.98 13.82 2.51
C LYS A 70 14.74 13.49 3.99
N GLU A 71 13.76 12.64 4.23
CA GLU A 71 13.37 12.15 5.54
C GLU A 71 13.33 10.63 5.44
N LYS A 72 14.11 9.98 6.31
CA LYS A 72 14.13 8.53 6.38
C LYS A 72 12.95 8.08 7.23
N ASP A 73 12.25 7.04 6.77
CA ASP A 73 11.11 6.46 7.48
C ASP A 73 10.04 7.52 7.83
N SER A 74 9.69 8.35 6.83
CA SER A 74 8.64 9.35 7.00
C SER A 74 7.32 8.63 7.25
N GLY A 75 6.66 8.93 8.38
CA GLY A 75 5.36 8.34 8.71
C GLY A 75 4.22 8.64 7.72
N SER A 76 4.50 9.44 6.68
CA SER A 76 3.59 9.66 5.56
C SER A 76 3.67 8.61 4.46
N ILE A 77 4.76 7.83 4.41
CA ILE A 77 4.92 6.71 3.48
C ILE A 77 4.18 5.53 4.07
N VAL A 78 3.13 5.08 3.39
CA VAL A 78 2.23 4.01 3.85
C VAL A 78 2.13 2.84 2.85
N ILE A 79 2.82 2.94 1.71
CA ILE A 79 2.76 1.90 0.67
C ILE A 79 3.33 0.55 1.11
N ASP A 80 4.25 0.56 2.07
CA ASP A 80 4.79 -0.63 2.74
C ASP A 80 3.79 -1.24 3.72
N GLU A 81 3.02 -0.42 4.45
CA GLU A 81 1.90 -0.89 5.28
C GLU A 81 0.78 -1.52 4.45
N ILE A 82 0.42 -0.92 3.31
CA ILE A 82 -0.54 -1.48 2.35
C ILE A 82 -0.07 -2.86 1.89
N ALA A 83 1.21 -2.99 1.52
CA ALA A 83 1.81 -4.26 1.11
C ALA A 83 1.77 -5.29 2.26
N GLY A 84 2.05 -4.86 3.50
CA GLY A 84 1.98 -5.70 4.70
C GLY A 84 0.58 -6.27 4.96
N ILE A 85 -0.47 -5.45 4.79
CA ILE A 85 -1.87 -5.90 4.90
C ILE A 85 -2.20 -6.92 3.81
N MET A 86 -1.81 -6.64 2.55
CA MET A 86 -2.02 -7.56 1.43
C MET A 86 -1.36 -8.92 1.66
N VAL A 87 -0.14 -8.95 2.19
CA VAL A 87 0.55 -10.20 2.54
C VAL A 87 -0.15 -10.94 3.67
N THR A 88 -0.56 -10.21 4.71
CA THR A 88 -1.17 -10.78 5.92
C THR A 88 -2.51 -11.46 5.63
N LEU A 89 -3.29 -10.89 4.71
CA LEU A 89 -4.65 -11.34 4.40
C LEU A 89 -4.76 -12.12 3.08
N LEU A 90 -3.64 -12.38 2.41
CA LEU A 90 -3.62 -13.13 1.16
C LEU A 90 -4.25 -14.51 1.32
N GLY A 91 -5.24 -14.81 0.48
CA GLY A 91 -5.94 -16.10 0.46
C GLY A 91 -7.03 -16.25 1.53
N LEU A 92 -7.28 -15.23 2.35
CA LEU A 92 -8.46 -15.20 3.22
C LEU A 92 -9.71 -14.81 2.43
N PRO A 93 -10.85 -15.47 2.67
CA PRO A 93 -12.11 -15.06 2.07
C PRO A 93 -12.60 -13.74 2.69
N PHE A 94 -12.91 -12.76 1.85
CA PHE A 94 -13.59 -11.53 2.28
C PHE A 94 -15.09 -11.65 1.97
N ASN A 95 -15.85 -12.07 2.97
CA ASN A 95 -17.31 -12.15 2.89
C ASN A 95 -17.92 -11.01 3.71
N ILE A 96 -18.65 -10.10 3.08
CA ILE A 96 -19.31 -8.97 3.78
C ILE A 96 -20.48 -9.46 4.68
N ILE A 97 -21.02 -10.65 4.40
CA ILE A 97 -22.33 -11.09 4.91
C ILE A 97 -22.23 -12.30 5.86
N LEU A 98 -21.10 -13.01 5.91
CA LEU A 98 -20.99 -14.26 6.66
C LEU A 98 -19.94 -14.13 7.77
N VAL A 99 -20.44 -13.86 8.98
CA VAL A 99 -19.84 -14.30 10.25
C VAL A 99 -20.41 -15.67 10.57
#